data_AF-A0A7Y0L3V0-F1
#
_entry.id   AF-A0A7Y0L3V0-F1
#
_cell.length_a   1.000
_cell.length_b   1.000
_cell.length_c   1.000
_cell.angle_alpha   90.00
_cell.angle_beta   90.00
_cell.angle_gamma   90.00
#
_symmetry.space_group_name_H-M   'P 1'
#
loop_
_entity.id
_entity.type
_entity.pdbx_description
1 polymer ?
#
loop_
_entity_poly.entity_id
_entity_poly.type
_entity_poly.pdbx_seq_one_letter_code
_entity_poly.pdbx_strand_id
1 'polypeptide(L)'
;MWIDHLTLAVKGRTEAMDLLSHLGSAMTAAPSWCPGTDRFVVPLANASFLEVVSVRDPLLARRSIWGGALVRFLRGGAGVFRVALGHLDLDQFIAQRSRRGVHWWPPIDDHIAGIDGTPVPVRMTQVDPMVPWLVQYLAKPSHAPNATLRLARVSIAAPAAQAMALRYHLMLGLPLQDLTHMATQNAAFDFLAGEPGYRSLHLTQGDDVIRLEAVNGQLLVDIG
;
A
#
# COMPACT_ATOMS: atom_id res chain seq x y z
N MET A 1 -12.02 -2.25 8.54
CA MET A 1 -10.98 -1.87 7.58
C MET A 1 -10.14 -3.06 7.27
N TRP A 2 -9.70 -3.12 6.02
CA TRP A 2 -8.77 -4.10 5.49
C TRP A 2 -7.62 -3.37 4.79
N ILE A 3 -6.48 -4.01 4.60
CA ILE A 3 -5.46 -3.49 3.70
C ILE A 3 -5.96 -3.71 2.28
N ASP A 4 -6.19 -2.62 1.54
CA ASP A 4 -6.69 -2.67 0.17
C ASP A 4 -5.54 -3.00 -0.78
N HIS A 5 -4.49 -2.17 -0.77
CA HIS A 5 -3.29 -2.45 -1.53
C HIS A 5 -2.05 -1.85 -0.90
N LEU A 6 -0.91 -2.32 -1.39
CA LEU A 6 0.40 -1.75 -1.14
C LEU A 6 1.06 -1.38 -2.45
N THR A 7 1.82 -0.30 -2.44
CA THR A 7 2.63 0.11 -3.58
C THR A 7 4.10 -0.16 -3.26
N LEU A 8 4.73 -1.04 -4.02
CA LEU A 8 6.17 -1.19 -4.10
C LEU A 8 6.69 -0.27 -5.20
N ALA A 9 7.62 0.60 -4.84
CA ALA A 9 8.35 1.41 -5.79
C ALA A 9 9.67 0.72 -6.14
N VAL A 10 9.93 0.55 -7.43
CA VAL A 10 11.19 0.00 -7.97
C VAL A 10 11.79 0.95 -9.00
N LYS A 11 13.09 0.85 -9.26
CA LYS A 11 13.81 1.86 -10.05
C LYS A 11 13.48 1.81 -11.54
N GLY A 12 13.07 0.65 -12.05
CA GLY A 12 12.76 0.48 -13.46
C GLY A 12 11.95 -0.77 -13.75
N ARG A 13 11.52 -0.88 -15.01
CA ARG A 13 10.71 -2.00 -15.48
C ARG A 13 11.40 -3.35 -15.32
N THR A 14 12.71 -3.45 -15.59
CA THR A 14 13.46 -4.70 -15.42
C THR A 14 13.40 -5.20 -13.98
N GLU A 15 13.70 -4.35 -13.01
CA GLU A 15 13.60 -4.69 -11.58
C GLU A 15 12.17 -5.08 -11.19
N ALA A 16 11.15 -4.41 -11.75
CA ALA A 16 9.75 -4.81 -11.57
C ALA A 16 9.50 -6.23 -12.08
N MET A 17 9.93 -6.55 -13.31
CA MET A 17 9.74 -7.87 -13.91
C MET A 17 10.51 -8.95 -13.15
N ASP A 18 11.74 -8.66 -12.71
CA ASP A 18 12.55 -9.58 -11.91
C ASP A 18 11.83 -9.89 -10.59
N LEU A 19 11.40 -8.87 -9.84
CA LEU A 19 10.62 -9.06 -8.62
C LEU A 19 9.37 -9.92 -8.85
N LEU A 20 8.61 -9.60 -9.90
CA LEU A 20 7.36 -10.29 -10.20
C LEU A 20 7.59 -11.76 -10.59
N SER A 21 8.69 -12.07 -11.27
CA SER A 21 9.08 -13.45 -11.59
C SER A 21 9.40 -14.26 -10.33
N HIS A 22 10.05 -13.64 -9.33
CA HIS A 22 10.35 -14.28 -8.04
C HIS A 22 9.07 -14.57 -7.23
N LEU A 23 8.06 -13.71 -7.35
CA LEU A 23 6.77 -13.90 -6.68
C LEU A 23 5.90 -15.00 -7.33
N GLY A 24 6.30 -15.55 -8.48
CA GLY A 24 5.62 -16.69 -9.12
C GLY A 24 4.13 -16.47 -9.43
N SER A 25 3.67 -15.22 -9.48
CA SER A 25 2.24 -14.88 -9.49
C SER A 25 1.79 -14.31 -10.82
N ALA A 26 0.55 -14.63 -11.20
CA ALA A 26 -0.09 -14.05 -12.37
C ALA A 26 -0.20 -12.52 -12.19
N MET A 27 0.41 -11.77 -13.11
CA MET A 27 0.42 -10.32 -13.11
C MET A 27 -0.45 -9.76 -14.23
N THR A 28 -1.05 -8.60 -13.99
CA THR A 28 -1.68 -7.81 -15.05
C THR A 28 -0.99 -6.46 -15.17
N ALA A 29 -0.55 -6.12 -16.39
CA ALA A 29 -0.16 -4.75 -16.69
C ALA A 29 -1.40 -3.87 -16.52
N ALA A 30 -1.31 -2.87 -15.65
CA ALA A 30 -2.45 -2.00 -15.35
C ALA A 30 -2.21 -0.61 -15.93
N PRO A 31 -3.29 0.11 -16.33
CA PRO A 31 -3.20 1.53 -16.57
C PRO A 31 -2.55 2.23 -15.39
N SER A 32 -1.58 3.09 -15.70
CA SER A 32 -0.87 3.83 -14.68
C SER A 32 -1.75 4.95 -14.13
N TRP A 33 -1.84 5.06 -12.79
CA TRP A 33 -2.49 6.19 -12.12
C TRP A 33 -1.65 7.47 -12.17
N CYS A 34 -0.39 7.38 -12.59
CA CYS A 34 0.49 8.54 -12.81
C CYS A 34 1.08 8.53 -14.23
N PRO A 35 1.06 9.66 -14.94
CA PRO A 35 1.83 9.80 -16.18
C PRO A 35 3.30 9.45 -15.97
N GLY A 36 3.94 8.82 -16.96
CA GLY A 36 5.38 8.52 -16.88
C GLY A 36 5.76 7.38 -15.94
N THR A 37 4.82 6.59 -15.43
CA THR A 37 5.11 5.37 -14.65
C THR A 37 4.57 4.12 -15.34
N ASP A 38 5.23 2.99 -15.08
CA ASP A 38 4.70 1.65 -15.38
C ASP A 38 4.13 1.07 -14.09
N ARG A 39 2.97 0.41 -14.19
CA ARG A 39 2.26 -0.20 -13.05
C ARG A 39 1.88 -1.64 -13.37
N PHE A 40 2.17 -2.52 -12.44
CA PHE A 40 1.79 -3.93 -12.46
C PHE A 40 1.00 -4.23 -11.21
N VAL A 41 -0.01 -5.10 -11.33
CA VAL A 41 -0.83 -5.53 -10.20
C VAL A 41 -0.68 -7.03 -10.02
N VAL A 42 -0.39 -7.43 -8.79
CA VAL A 42 -0.41 -8.83 -8.34
C VAL A 42 -1.57 -8.98 -7.35
N PRO A 43 -2.65 -9.66 -7.75
CA PRO A 43 -3.76 -9.94 -6.83
C PRO A 43 -3.30 -10.85 -5.69
N LEU A 44 -3.81 -10.61 -4.48
CA LEU A 44 -3.54 -11.43 -3.30
C LEU A 44 -4.82 -12.15 -2.84
N ALA A 45 -4.66 -13.32 -2.23
CA ALA A 45 -5.72 -14.24 -1.85
C ALA A 45 -6.71 -13.66 -0.81
N ASN A 46 -6.31 -12.62 -0.07
CA ASN A 46 -7.08 -12.03 1.02
C ASN A 46 -7.72 -10.68 0.66
N ALA A 47 -8.20 -10.56 -0.59
CA ALA A 47 -8.86 -9.37 -1.13
C ALA A 47 -8.00 -8.10 -1.05
N SER A 48 -6.67 -8.26 -1.09
CA SER A 48 -5.69 -7.20 -1.30
C SER A 48 -5.04 -7.34 -2.67
N PHE A 49 -4.28 -6.34 -3.08
CA PHE A 49 -3.33 -6.49 -4.17
C PHE A 49 -2.02 -5.75 -3.91
N LEU A 50 -0.98 -6.19 -4.59
CA LEU A 50 0.33 -5.54 -4.61
C LEU A 50 0.47 -4.77 -5.92
N GLU A 51 0.69 -3.48 -5.83
CA GLU A 51 1.11 -2.67 -6.96
C GLU A 51 2.63 -2.62 -7.02
N VAL A 52 3.21 -2.96 -8.16
CA VAL A 52 4.62 -2.70 -8.45
C VAL A 52 4.68 -1.55 -9.44
N VAL A 53 5.28 -0.44 -9.02
CA VAL A 53 5.33 0.79 -9.78
C VAL A 53 6.78 1.18 -10.04
N SER A 54 7.10 1.49 -11.29
CA SER A 54 8.39 2.03 -11.69
C SER A 54 8.22 3.35 -12.43
N VAL A 55 9.23 4.22 -12.37
CA VAL A 55 9.22 5.50 -13.10
C VAL A 55 9.94 5.33 -14.43
N ARG A 56 9.18 5.44 -15.52
CA ARG A 56 9.70 5.43 -16.90
C ARG A 56 10.18 6.81 -17.35
N ASP A 57 9.44 7.86 -16.98
CA ASP A 57 9.75 9.26 -17.29
C ASP A 57 9.58 10.12 -16.01
N PRO A 58 10.69 10.45 -15.32
CA PRO A 58 10.65 11.24 -14.10
C PRO A 58 10.14 12.68 -14.29
N LEU A 59 10.31 13.27 -15.48
CA LEU A 59 9.82 14.63 -15.76
C LEU A 59 8.30 14.62 -15.91
N LEU A 60 7.78 13.63 -16.63
CA LEU A 60 6.34 13.43 -16.79
C LEU A 60 5.68 13.03 -15.47
N ALA A 61 6.29 12.14 -14.68
CA ALA A 61 5.77 11.74 -13.37
C ALA A 61 5.66 12.90 -12.39
N ARG A 62 6.64 13.82 -12.37
CA ARG A 62 6.61 15.02 -11.52
C ARG A 62 5.46 16.00 -11.82
N ARG A 63 4.74 15.82 -12.93
CA ARG A 63 3.55 16.65 -13.23
C ARG A 63 2.37 16.33 -12.32
N SER A 64 2.37 15.17 -11.65
CA SER A 64 1.40 14.87 -10.59
C SER A 64 2.06 14.93 -9.21
N ILE A 65 1.27 15.26 -8.19
CA ILE A 65 1.74 15.26 -6.79
C ILE A 65 2.27 13.87 -6.39
N TRP A 66 1.58 12.80 -6.84
CA TRP A 66 1.95 11.43 -6.53
C TRP A 66 3.21 10.97 -7.24
N GLY A 67 3.34 11.24 -8.54
CA GLY A 67 4.56 10.92 -9.28
C GLY A 67 5.75 11.73 -8.78
N GLY A 68 5.57 12.98 -8.39
CA GLY A 68 6.60 13.77 -7.71
C GLY A 68 7.06 13.14 -6.39
N ALA A 69 6.13 12.65 -5.58
CA ALA A 69 6.45 11.94 -4.33
C ALA A 69 7.16 10.60 -4.59
N LEU A 70 6.69 9.81 -5.55
CA LEU A 70 7.31 8.55 -5.97
C LEU A 70 8.75 8.76 -6.48
N VAL A 71 8.95 9.76 -7.32
CA VAL A 71 10.29 10.11 -7.84
C VAL A 71 11.23 10.54 -6.72
N ARG A 72 10.74 11.27 -5.70
CA ARG A 72 11.56 11.60 -4.53
C ARG A 72 11.87 10.37 -3.69
N PHE A 73 10.90 9.49 -3.47
CA PHE A 73 11.09 8.24 -2.73
C PHE A 73 12.18 7.38 -3.37
N LEU A 74 12.11 7.17 -4.69
CA LEU A 74 13.07 6.36 -5.44
C LEU A 74 14.51 6.89 -5.42
N ARG A 75 14.75 8.15 -5.01
CA ARG A 75 16.12 8.65 -4.75
C ARG A 75 16.77 7.96 -3.55
N GLY A 76 15.97 7.54 -2.57
CA GLY A 76 16.42 6.71 -1.44
C GLY A 76 16.52 5.23 -1.79
N GLY A 77 15.89 4.80 -2.89
CA GLY A 77 15.94 3.44 -3.42
C GLY A 77 14.58 2.78 -3.58
N ALA A 78 14.59 1.49 -3.90
CA ALA A 78 13.37 0.69 -4.03
C ALA A 78 12.82 0.29 -2.64
N GLY A 79 11.51 0.08 -2.53
CA GLY A 79 10.88 -0.27 -1.25
C GLY A 79 9.36 -0.18 -1.23
N VAL A 80 8.79 -0.40 -0.04
CA VAL A 80 7.35 -0.18 0.21
C VAL A 80 7.10 1.33 0.26
N PHE A 81 6.47 1.86 -0.78
CA PHE A 81 6.20 3.28 -0.91
C PHE A 81 4.99 3.69 -0.08
N ARG A 82 3.87 2.96 -0.21
CA ARG A 82 2.60 3.32 0.40
C ARG A 82 1.70 2.12 0.68
N VAL A 83 0.74 2.35 1.57
CA VAL A 83 -0.36 1.43 1.89
C VAL A 83 -1.67 2.20 1.79
N ALA A 84 -2.70 1.51 1.30
CA ALA A 84 -4.09 1.96 1.32
C ALA A 84 -4.94 0.99 2.14
N LEU A 85 -5.92 1.52 2.86
CA LEU A 85 -6.89 0.78 3.63
C LEU A 85 -8.28 0.96 3.02
N GLY A 86 -8.98 -0.14 2.86
CA GLY A 86 -10.37 -0.10 2.45
C GLY A 86 -11.32 0.16 3.63
N HIS A 87 -12.33 0.99 3.38
CA HIS A 87 -13.43 1.27 4.29
C HIS A 87 -14.78 1.21 3.54
N LEU A 88 -15.83 0.78 4.24
CA LEU A 88 -17.17 0.61 3.63
C LEU A 88 -17.92 1.94 3.48
N ASP A 89 -17.74 2.86 4.43
CA ASP A 89 -18.39 4.17 4.47
C ASP A 89 -17.42 5.25 4.97
N LEU A 90 -16.77 5.98 4.06
CA LEU A 90 -15.78 7.00 4.45
C LEU A 90 -16.42 8.23 5.07
N ASP A 91 -17.60 8.63 4.60
CA ASP A 91 -18.24 9.86 5.08
C ASP A 91 -18.60 9.72 6.57
N GLN A 92 -19.20 8.60 6.95
CA GLN A 92 -19.50 8.30 8.34
C GLN A 92 -18.22 8.19 9.18
N PHE A 93 -17.20 7.50 8.66
CA PHE A 93 -15.93 7.30 9.36
C PHE A 93 -15.21 8.63 9.64
N ILE A 94 -15.08 9.48 8.62
CA ILE A 94 -14.49 10.81 8.72
C ILE A 94 -15.28 11.64 9.73
N ALA A 95 -16.62 11.69 9.62
CA ALA A 95 -17.45 12.46 10.53
C ALA A 95 -17.27 12.04 11.99
N GLN A 96 -17.18 10.73 12.27
CA GLN A 96 -16.94 10.22 13.63
C GLN A 96 -15.56 10.61 14.16
N ARG A 97 -14.51 10.53 13.33
CA ARG A 97 -13.13 10.83 13.74
C ARG A 97 -12.87 12.33 13.84
N SER A 98 -13.47 13.14 12.99
CA SER A 98 -13.41 14.60 13.06
C SER A 98 -14.00 15.14 14.36
N ARG A 99 -15.07 14.52 14.90
CA ARG A 99 -15.60 14.85 16.24
C ARG A 99 -14.60 14.59 17.38
N ARG A 100 -13.55 13.81 17.13
CA ARG A 100 -12.44 13.54 18.07
C ARG A 100 -11.18 14.35 17.75
N GLY A 101 -11.29 15.37 16.89
CA GLY A 101 -10.18 16.26 16.55
C GLY A 101 -9.26 15.78 15.43
N VAL A 102 -9.63 14.73 14.68
CA VAL A 102 -8.83 14.27 13.55
C VAL A 102 -9.14 15.12 12.31
N HIS A 103 -8.11 15.76 11.73
CA HIS A 103 -8.26 16.60 10.55
C HIS A 103 -7.95 15.80 9.28
N TRP A 104 -8.97 15.59 8.46
CA TRP A 104 -8.86 14.85 7.20
C TRP A 104 -8.67 15.80 6.02
N TRP A 105 -7.98 15.33 4.99
CA TRP A 105 -8.03 15.96 3.69
C TRP A 105 -9.44 15.81 3.12
N PRO A 106 -9.94 16.79 2.33
CA PRO A 106 -11.22 16.65 1.66
C PRO A 106 -11.26 15.34 0.85
N PRO A 107 -12.32 14.52 0.99
CA PRO A 107 -12.47 13.34 0.15
C PRO A 107 -12.51 13.73 -1.33
N ILE A 108 -11.85 12.93 -2.15
CA ILE A 108 -11.87 13.07 -3.60
C ILE A 108 -12.52 11.84 -4.21
N ASP A 109 -13.37 12.07 -5.20
CA ASP A 109 -13.95 11.01 -6.03
C ASP A 109 -13.04 10.83 -7.26
N ASP A 110 -12.67 9.59 -7.53
CA ASP A 110 -11.76 9.22 -8.63
C ASP A 110 -12.13 7.84 -9.19
N HIS A 111 -11.36 7.36 -10.16
CA HIS A 111 -11.44 6.01 -10.69
C HIS A 111 -10.08 5.33 -10.57
N ILE A 112 -10.08 4.09 -10.09
CA ILE A 112 -8.91 3.21 -10.20
C ILE A 112 -9.16 2.19 -11.29
N ALA A 113 -8.12 1.79 -12.01
CA ALA A 113 -8.23 0.66 -12.93
C ALA A 113 -8.36 -0.64 -12.13
N GLY A 114 -9.46 -1.36 -12.34
CA GLY A 114 -9.67 -2.73 -11.88
C GLY A 114 -8.68 -3.70 -12.51
N ILE A 115 -8.70 -4.96 -12.05
CA ILE A 115 -7.76 -6.00 -12.49
C ILE A 115 -7.90 -6.29 -14.00
N ASP A 116 -9.10 -6.13 -14.55
CA ASP A 116 -9.44 -6.26 -15.97
C ASP A 116 -9.29 -4.94 -16.76
N GLY A 117 -8.76 -3.89 -16.12
CA GLY A 117 -8.63 -2.56 -16.70
C GLY A 117 -9.92 -1.73 -16.69
N THR A 118 -11.03 -2.27 -16.20
CA THR A 118 -12.28 -1.50 -16.08
C THR A 118 -12.12 -0.37 -15.06
N PRO A 119 -12.61 0.86 -15.33
CA PRO A 119 -12.61 1.92 -14.34
C PRO A 119 -13.56 1.57 -13.18
N VAL A 120 -13.03 1.56 -11.96
CA VAL A 120 -13.81 1.33 -10.74
C VAL A 120 -13.90 2.66 -9.99
N PRO A 121 -15.11 3.23 -9.81
CA PRO A 121 -15.28 4.47 -9.08
C PRO A 121 -14.94 4.27 -7.60
N VAL A 122 -14.12 5.18 -7.08
CA VAL A 122 -13.68 5.18 -5.69
C VAL A 122 -13.82 6.56 -5.08
N ARG A 123 -13.96 6.60 -3.75
CA ARG A 123 -13.74 7.77 -2.94
C ARG A 123 -12.50 7.54 -2.09
N MET A 124 -11.65 8.55 -1.97
CA MET A 124 -10.41 8.45 -1.21
C MET A 124 -10.12 9.69 -0.37
N THR A 125 -9.43 9.48 0.75
CA THR A 125 -8.95 10.55 1.64
C THR A 125 -7.66 10.12 2.35
N GLN A 126 -6.99 11.08 2.99
CA GLN A 126 -5.86 10.84 3.87
C GLN A 126 -5.92 11.83 5.05
N VAL A 127 -5.35 11.43 6.18
CA VAL A 127 -5.19 12.29 7.37
C VAL A 127 -3.77 12.86 7.48
N ASP A 128 -2.76 12.06 7.15
CA ASP A 128 -1.35 12.42 7.24
C ASP A 128 -0.53 11.60 6.24
N PRO A 129 0.51 12.16 5.59
CA PRO A 129 1.35 11.46 4.62
C PRO A 129 1.98 10.14 5.09
N MET A 130 2.22 9.99 6.40
CA MET A 130 2.80 8.79 7.04
C MET A 130 1.74 7.76 7.45
N VAL A 131 0.45 8.05 7.26
CA VAL A 131 -0.67 7.16 7.54
C VAL A 131 -1.24 6.64 6.21
N PRO A 132 -1.72 5.38 6.15
CA PRO A 132 -2.35 4.85 4.96
C PRO A 132 -3.46 5.73 4.40
N TRP A 133 -3.64 5.66 3.08
CA TRP A 133 -4.81 6.22 2.42
C TRP A 133 -6.05 5.44 2.83
N LEU A 134 -7.18 6.11 2.86
CA LEU A 134 -8.46 5.43 2.95
C LEU A 134 -9.13 5.42 1.59
N VAL A 135 -9.67 4.27 1.21
CA VAL A 135 -10.37 4.05 -0.05
C VAL A 135 -11.74 3.43 0.25
N GLN A 136 -12.77 3.95 -0.38
CA GLN A 136 -14.09 3.33 -0.46
C GLN A 136 -14.42 3.07 -1.92
N TYR A 137 -14.77 1.83 -2.22
CA TYR A 137 -15.28 1.45 -3.51
C TYR A 137 -16.75 1.83 -3.61
N LEU A 138 -17.11 2.57 -4.66
CA LEU A 138 -18.49 2.96 -4.95
C LEU A 138 -19.22 1.92 -5.82
N ALA A 139 -18.46 0.96 -6.35
CA ALA A 139 -18.96 -0.22 -7.05
C ALA A 139 -18.13 -1.46 -6.66
N LYS A 140 -18.70 -2.66 -6.74
CA LYS A 140 -17.99 -3.89 -6.38
C LYS A 140 -16.82 -4.11 -7.35
N PRO A 141 -15.55 -4.18 -6.88
CA PRO A 141 -14.42 -4.46 -7.76
C PRO A 141 -14.45 -5.91 -8.25
N SER A 142 -13.90 -6.15 -9.44
CA SER A 142 -13.61 -7.49 -9.93
C SER A 142 -12.51 -8.13 -9.06
N HIS A 143 -12.68 -9.41 -8.72
CA HIS A 143 -11.72 -10.18 -7.90
C HIS A 143 -10.97 -11.17 -8.78
N ALA A 144 -9.69 -11.40 -8.50
CA ALA A 144 -8.94 -12.48 -9.15
C ALA A 144 -9.14 -13.79 -8.37
N PRO A 145 -9.82 -14.81 -8.94
CA PRO A 145 -10.25 -15.99 -8.18
C PRO A 145 -9.12 -16.96 -7.80
N ASN A 146 -7.91 -16.82 -8.36
CA ASN A 146 -6.84 -17.83 -8.26
C ASN A 146 -5.54 -17.30 -7.64
N ALA A 147 -5.59 -16.23 -6.84
CA ALA A 147 -4.41 -15.72 -6.15
C ALA A 147 -3.97 -16.69 -5.03
N THR A 148 -2.70 -17.06 -5.01
CA THR A 148 -2.11 -17.96 -4.00
C THR A 148 -1.32 -17.20 -2.93
N LEU A 149 -0.70 -16.08 -3.30
CA LEU A 149 -0.01 -15.20 -2.36
C LEU A 149 -1.00 -14.50 -1.44
N ARG A 150 -0.71 -14.48 -0.15
CA ARG A 150 -1.51 -13.77 0.85
C ARG A 150 -0.68 -12.71 1.55
N LEU A 151 -1.25 -11.53 1.76
CA LEU A 151 -0.64 -10.54 2.65
C LEU A 151 -0.78 -10.97 4.11
N ALA A 152 0.35 -11.11 4.81
CA ALA A 152 0.35 -11.41 6.24
C ALA A 152 0.54 -10.13 7.07
N ARG A 153 1.64 -9.40 6.82
CA ARG A 153 2.02 -8.24 7.65
C ARG A 153 2.71 -7.14 6.86
N VAL A 154 2.60 -5.93 7.40
CA VAL A 154 3.36 -4.75 6.96
C VAL A 154 4.08 -4.18 8.16
N SER A 155 5.40 -4.02 8.05
CA SER A 155 6.20 -3.42 9.11
C SER A 155 6.41 -1.93 8.82
N ILE A 156 6.19 -1.09 9.83
CA ILE A 156 6.35 0.36 9.79
C ILE A 156 7.42 0.73 10.80
N ALA A 157 8.48 1.38 10.34
CA ALA A 157 9.53 1.90 11.21
C ALA A 157 9.22 3.36 11.58
N ALA A 158 9.48 3.72 12.83
CA ALA A 158 9.44 5.09 13.33
C ALA A 158 10.34 5.24 14.58
N PRO A 159 10.93 6.42 14.85
CA PRO A 159 11.79 6.62 16.02
C PRO A 159 11.08 6.31 17.34
N ALA A 160 9.77 6.61 17.42
CA ALA A 160 8.90 6.27 18.53
C ALA A 160 7.78 5.33 18.05
N ALA A 161 8.11 4.05 17.85
CA ALA A 161 7.20 3.04 17.32
C ALA A 161 5.85 3.00 18.04
N GLN A 162 5.87 3.03 19.39
CA GLN A 162 4.65 3.01 20.20
C GLN A 162 3.77 4.25 20.01
N ALA A 163 4.39 5.42 19.85
CA ALA A 163 3.66 6.65 19.56
C ALA A 163 3.04 6.60 18.15
N MET A 164 3.75 6.01 17.18
CA MET A 164 3.21 5.78 15.84
C MET A 164 2.02 4.82 15.85
N ALA A 165 2.11 3.72 16.61
CA ALA A 165 1.00 2.81 16.81
C ALA A 165 -0.20 3.56 17.43
N LEU A 166 0.00 4.27 18.54
CA LEU A 166 -1.08 5.04 19.15
C LEU A 166 -1.71 6.05 18.17
N ARG A 167 -0.88 6.71 17.34
CA ARG A 167 -1.35 7.62 16.28
C ARG A 167 -2.27 6.91 15.28
N TYR A 168 -1.88 5.75 14.78
CA TYR A 168 -2.70 4.93 13.87
C TYR A 168 -4.00 4.51 14.54
N HIS A 169 -3.97 4.10 15.81
CA HIS A 169 -5.18 3.76 16.56
C HIS A 169 -6.15 4.95 16.69
N LEU A 170 -5.64 6.13 17.05
CA LEU A 170 -6.47 7.32 17.23
C LEU A 170 -7.09 7.78 15.91
N MET A 171 -6.28 7.85 14.85
CA MET A 171 -6.68 8.34 13.53
C MET A 171 -7.55 7.33 12.79
N LEU A 172 -7.14 6.07 12.73
CA LEU A 172 -7.77 5.03 11.92
C LEU A 172 -8.75 4.16 12.72
N GLY A 173 -8.69 4.17 14.05
CA GLY A 173 -9.55 3.29 14.84
C GLY A 173 -9.23 1.80 14.70
N LEU A 174 -8.05 1.46 14.22
CA LEU A 174 -7.58 0.07 14.17
C LEU A 174 -7.40 -0.46 15.60
N PRO A 175 -7.80 -1.72 15.87
CA PRO A 175 -7.63 -2.30 17.21
C PRO A 175 -6.14 -2.50 17.51
N LEU A 176 -5.69 -1.94 18.64
CA LEU A 176 -4.40 -2.26 19.23
C LEU A 176 -4.50 -3.63 19.88
N GLN A 177 -3.63 -4.56 19.47
CA GLN A 177 -3.40 -5.77 20.27
C GLN A 177 -2.38 -5.46 21.38
N ASP A 178 -1.32 -4.74 21.00
CA ASP A 178 -0.37 -4.11 21.90
C ASP A 178 0.13 -2.78 21.28
N LEU A 179 1.08 -2.10 21.95
CA LEU A 179 1.63 -0.82 21.49
C LEU A 179 2.57 -0.94 20.27
N THR A 180 2.72 -2.11 19.69
CA THR A 180 3.58 -2.40 18.54
C THR A 180 2.89 -3.23 17.47
N HIS A 181 1.65 -3.68 17.68
CA HIS A 181 0.94 -4.56 16.78
C HIS A 181 -0.54 -4.18 16.63
N MET A 182 -1.00 -4.11 15.37
CA MET A 182 -2.40 -3.89 15.03
C MET A 182 -2.92 -4.88 14.01
N ALA A 183 -4.11 -5.40 14.28
CA ALA A 183 -4.82 -6.23 13.31
C ALA A 183 -5.70 -5.38 12.37
N THR A 184 -5.76 -5.81 11.13
CA THR A 184 -6.80 -5.44 10.17
C THR A 184 -7.64 -6.68 9.87
N GLN A 185 -8.67 -6.56 9.03
CA GLN A 185 -9.51 -7.72 8.67
C GLN A 185 -8.75 -8.82 7.91
N ASN A 186 -7.67 -8.49 7.21
CA ASN A 186 -6.99 -9.43 6.31
C ASN A 186 -5.48 -9.58 6.54
N ALA A 187 -4.86 -8.69 7.32
CA ALA A 187 -3.42 -8.66 7.60
C ALA A 187 -3.15 -7.90 8.92
N ALA A 188 -1.88 -7.64 9.25
CA ALA A 188 -1.50 -6.83 10.41
C ALA A 188 -0.44 -5.76 10.11
N PHE A 189 -0.33 -4.78 10.99
CA PHE A 189 0.76 -3.82 11.05
C PHE A 189 1.65 -4.11 12.26
N ASP A 190 2.96 -4.16 12.02
CA ASP A 190 3.99 -4.19 13.05
C ASP A 190 4.69 -2.83 13.10
N PHE A 191 4.85 -2.25 14.28
CA PHE A 191 5.54 -0.98 14.49
C PHE A 191 6.90 -1.22 15.14
N LEU A 192 7.95 -0.79 14.45
CA LEU A 192 9.35 -1.04 14.81
C LEU A 192 10.08 0.28 15.06
N ALA A 193 11.07 0.27 15.97
CA ALA A 193 11.94 1.42 16.16
C ALA A 193 12.88 1.57 14.95
N GLY A 194 13.01 2.77 14.39
CA GLY A 194 13.92 3.02 13.26
C GLY A 194 13.60 4.28 12.47
N GLU A 195 14.21 4.43 11.30
CA GLU A 195 13.94 5.54 10.39
C GLU A 195 12.48 5.51 9.89
N PRO A 196 11.76 6.65 9.88
CA PRO A 196 10.35 6.69 9.49
C PRO A 196 10.07 6.10 8.11
N GLY A 197 9.17 5.13 8.02
CA GLY A 197 8.69 4.60 6.73
C GLY A 197 8.13 3.19 6.79
N TYR A 198 7.54 2.75 5.69
CA TYR A 198 7.20 1.33 5.52
C TYR A 198 8.48 0.55 5.25
N ARG A 199 8.78 -0.42 6.12
CA ARG A 199 10.06 -1.11 6.16
C ARG A 199 10.05 -2.41 5.34
N SER A 200 9.05 -3.24 5.57
CA SER A 200 8.95 -4.55 4.93
C SER A 200 7.51 -5.00 4.75
N LEU A 201 7.34 -5.88 3.76
CA LEU A 201 6.13 -6.61 3.47
C LEU A 201 6.36 -8.10 3.73
N HIS A 202 5.41 -8.76 4.37
CA HIS A 202 5.42 -10.20 4.58
C HIS A 202 4.24 -10.81 3.85
N LEU A 203 4.53 -11.65 2.87
CA LEU A 203 3.58 -12.44 2.12
C LEU A 203 3.72 -13.92 2.52
N THR A 204 2.67 -14.70 2.35
CA THR A 204 2.73 -16.16 2.55
C THR A 204 2.21 -16.89 1.32
N GLN A 205 2.80 -18.06 1.05
CA GLN A 205 2.38 -18.97 -0.02
C GLN A 205 2.45 -20.41 0.50
N GLY A 206 1.29 -20.98 0.88
CA GLY A 206 1.32 -22.23 1.64
C GLY A 206 2.01 -22.00 2.99
N ASP A 207 3.06 -22.77 3.26
CA ASP A 207 3.86 -22.67 4.49
C ASP A 207 5.04 -21.69 4.36
N ASP A 208 5.39 -21.27 3.14
CA ASP A 208 6.52 -20.38 2.88
C ASP A 208 6.20 -18.94 3.28
N VAL A 209 7.21 -18.25 3.84
CA VAL A 209 7.14 -16.82 4.16
C VAL A 209 8.06 -16.05 3.23
N ILE A 210 7.46 -15.15 2.46
CA ILE A 210 8.17 -14.27 1.54
C ILE A 210 8.25 -12.87 2.17
N ARG A 211 9.45 -12.43 2.50
CA ARG A 211 9.71 -11.09 3.03
C ARG A 211 10.31 -10.21 1.95
N LEU A 212 9.66 -9.07 1.69
CA LEU A 212 10.18 -8.01 0.83
C LEU A 212 10.65 -6.86 1.73
N GLU A 213 11.94 -6.52 1.66
CA GLU A 213 12.53 -5.47 2.49
C GLU A 213 13.47 -4.57 1.69
N ALA A 214 13.38 -3.26 1.92
CA ALA A 214 14.33 -2.30 1.37
C ALA A 214 15.62 -2.29 2.20
N VAL A 215 16.73 -2.77 1.64
CA VAL A 215 18.07 -2.73 2.26
C VAL A 215 19.02 -1.98 1.35
N ASN A 216 19.64 -0.91 1.86
CA ASN A 216 20.58 -0.07 1.11
C ASN A 216 20.03 0.42 -0.25
N GLY A 217 18.73 0.69 -0.30
CA GLY A 217 18.05 1.18 -1.49
C GLY A 217 17.83 0.13 -2.60
N GLN A 218 17.99 -1.15 -2.29
CA GLN A 218 17.57 -2.29 -3.09
C GLN A 218 16.42 -3.02 -2.40
N LEU A 219 15.48 -3.53 -3.18
CA LEU A 219 14.42 -4.40 -2.67
C LEU A 219 14.96 -5.84 -2.63
N LEU A 220 15.10 -6.40 -1.44
CA LEU A 220 15.47 -7.79 -1.22
C LEU A 220 14.21 -8.64 -1.10
N VAL A 221 14.28 -9.84 -1.69
CA VAL A 221 13.28 -10.90 -1.56
C VAL A 221 13.93 -12.02 -0.77
N ASP A 222 13.42 -12.31 0.42
CA ASP A 222 13.85 -13.40 1.28
C ASP A 222 12.71 -14.42 1.36
N ILE A 223 13.00 -15.70 1.07
CA ILE A 223 12.02 -16.79 1.05
C ILE A 223 12.52 -17.81 2.07
N GLY A 224 11.76 -17.97 3.15
CA GLY A 224 12.04 -18.90 4.24
C GLY A 224 10.92 -19.88 4.50
#